data_AF-A0A9C9YT34-F1
#
_entry.id   AF-A0A9C9YT34-F1
#
_cell.length_a   1.000
_cell.length_b   1.000
_cell.length_c   1.000
_cell.angle_alpha   90.00
_cell.angle_beta   90.00
_cell.angle_gamma   90.00
#
_symmetry.space_group_name_H-M   'P 1'
#
loop_
_entity.id
_entity.type
_entity.pdbx_description
1 polymer ?
#
loop_
_entity_poly.entity_id
_entity_poly.type
_entity_poly.pdbx_seq_one_letter_code
_entity_poly.pdbx_strand_id
1 'polypeptide(L)'
;MPLEKILDKSRLKPLLGDYRVGKASDCLLDPEIMRQARMRRRQLGRMMIALDFETAKKRIPVGDYFISRKIDGEFTCLVYRGNKRTAEAFTVNPGGTVRASAPFHREAAELLQAAGVKSALIGGERYVNRPDGKRPWVHDVVRVARKPEDQAAVDSLGFGILNIYDLDGVDLSMRYAEAIEKARAIFGDEGRVHSVETVTGDELAIFKQYARWVD
;
A
#
# COMPACT_ATOMS: atom_id res chain seq x y z
N MET A 1 -14.39 2.34 25.07
CA MET A 1 -13.79 1.00 25.11
C MET A 1 -12.37 1.07 24.56
N PRO A 2 -11.40 0.32 25.12
CA PRO A 2 -10.08 0.21 24.51
C PRO A 2 -10.20 -0.39 23.11
N LEU A 3 -9.33 0.03 22.19
CA LEU A 3 -9.23 -0.59 20.88
C LEU A 3 -8.79 -2.05 21.05
N GLU A 4 -9.39 -2.98 20.32
CA GLU A 4 -8.85 -4.33 20.23
C GLU A 4 -7.46 -4.27 19.61
N LYS A 5 -6.46 -4.75 20.35
CA LYS A 5 -5.07 -4.74 19.92
C LYS A 5 -4.88 -5.82 18.85
N ILE A 6 -4.40 -5.46 17.68
CA ILE A 6 -4.21 -6.41 16.56
C ILE A 6 -2.73 -6.76 16.30
N LEU A 7 -1.81 -6.03 16.94
CA LEU A 7 -0.36 -6.23 16.82
C LEU A 7 0.32 -6.24 18.19
N ASP A 8 1.07 -7.30 18.50
CA ASP A 8 1.98 -7.34 19.64
C ASP A 8 3.35 -6.75 19.29
N LYS A 9 3.52 -5.45 19.52
CA LYS A 9 4.79 -4.74 19.28
C LYS A 9 5.97 -5.25 20.10
N SER A 10 5.74 -5.96 21.21
CA SER A 10 6.81 -6.54 22.03
C SER A 10 7.52 -7.71 21.34
N ARG A 11 6.83 -8.34 20.39
CA ARG A 11 7.34 -9.44 19.56
C ARG A 11 8.05 -8.95 18.29
N LEU A 12 8.08 -7.63 18.06
CA LEU A 12 8.80 -7.04 16.94
C LEU A 12 10.21 -6.65 17.34
N LYS A 13 11.16 -6.95 16.46
CA LYS A 13 12.56 -6.54 16.58
C LYS A 13 12.73 -5.09 16.10
N PRO A 14 13.37 -4.19 16.87
CA PRO A 14 13.75 -2.88 16.36
C PRO A 14 14.85 -3.03 15.30
N LEU A 15 14.70 -2.32 14.17
CA LEU A 15 15.73 -2.19 13.16
C LEU A 15 16.50 -0.89 13.32
N LEU A 16 15.79 0.23 13.50
CA LEU A 16 16.37 1.54 13.75
C LEU A 16 15.32 2.46 14.38
N GLY A 17 15.69 3.15 15.46
CA GLY A 17 14.75 3.97 16.22
C GLY A 17 13.50 3.17 16.60
N ASP A 18 12.32 3.72 16.31
CA ASP A 18 11.03 3.04 16.53
C ASP A 18 10.62 2.06 15.43
N TYR A 19 11.31 2.06 14.28
CA TYR A 19 10.99 1.21 13.14
C TYR A 19 11.31 -0.25 13.45
N ARG A 20 10.29 -1.10 13.29
CA ARG A 20 10.28 -2.47 13.80
C ARG A 20 9.85 -3.47 12.74
N VAL A 21 10.39 -4.68 12.83
CA VAL A 21 10.09 -5.81 11.94
C VAL A 21 9.81 -7.07 12.74
N GLY A 22 8.92 -7.92 12.23
CA GLY A 22 8.64 -9.22 12.81
C GLY A 22 7.97 -10.17 11.83
N LYS A 23 7.72 -11.39 12.29
CA LYS A 23 6.95 -12.39 11.53
C LYS A 23 5.50 -12.35 12.00
N ALA A 24 4.57 -12.42 11.04
CA ALA A 24 3.14 -12.41 11.31
C ALA A 24 2.71 -13.50 12.30
N SER A 25 3.32 -14.68 12.23
CA SER A 25 3.09 -15.80 13.16
C SER A 25 3.36 -15.47 14.63
N ASP A 26 4.22 -14.49 14.89
CA ASP A 26 4.74 -14.22 16.22
C ASP A 26 4.11 -12.96 16.83
N CYS A 27 3.61 -12.04 15.99
CA CYS A 27 3.21 -10.70 16.40
C CYS A 27 1.78 -10.29 16.02
N LEU A 28 1.12 -10.95 15.06
CA LEU A 28 -0.29 -10.66 14.79
C LEU A 28 -1.18 -11.37 15.81
N LEU A 29 -2.12 -10.62 16.37
CA LEU A 29 -3.09 -11.15 17.33
C LEU A 29 -4.36 -11.66 16.64
N ASP A 30 -4.61 -11.18 15.41
CA ASP A 30 -5.69 -11.65 14.55
C ASP A 30 -5.10 -12.40 13.33
N PRO A 31 -5.25 -13.73 13.25
CA PRO A 31 -4.74 -14.52 12.13
C PRO A 31 -5.47 -14.23 10.81
N GLU A 32 -6.67 -13.64 10.86
CA GLU A 32 -7.46 -13.29 9.68
C GLU A 32 -6.75 -12.27 8.81
N ILE A 33 -6.00 -11.33 9.41
CA ILE A 33 -5.20 -10.33 8.70
C ILE A 33 -4.25 -10.99 7.71
N MET A 34 -3.53 -12.02 8.14
CA MET A 34 -2.57 -12.74 7.29
C MET A 34 -3.29 -13.56 6.21
N ARG A 35 -4.44 -14.16 6.55
CA ARG A 35 -5.27 -14.90 5.60
C ARG A 35 -5.74 -13.98 4.47
N GLN A 36 -6.26 -12.80 4.83
CA GLN A 36 -6.72 -11.77 3.90
C GLN A 36 -5.58 -11.26 3.02
N ALA A 37 -4.45 -10.84 3.59
CA ALA A 37 -3.32 -10.34 2.80
C ALA A 37 -2.84 -11.36 1.74
N ARG A 38 -2.78 -12.64 2.09
CA ARG A 38 -2.45 -13.73 1.15
C ARG A 38 -3.53 -13.95 0.11
N MET A 39 -4.79 -13.98 0.54
CA MET A 39 -5.94 -14.17 -0.35
C MET A 39 -5.99 -13.06 -1.41
N ARG A 40 -5.86 -11.79 -1.01
CA ARG A 40 -5.90 -10.64 -1.91
C ARG A 40 -4.74 -10.66 -2.90
N ARG A 41 -3.52 -11.01 -2.48
CA ARG A 41 -2.40 -11.19 -3.41
C ARG A 41 -2.66 -12.29 -4.43
N ARG A 42 -3.22 -13.44 -4.00
CA ARG A 42 -3.56 -14.53 -4.93
C ARG A 42 -4.66 -14.14 -5.90
N GLN A 43 -5.70 -13.46 -5.42
CA GLN A 43 -6.80 -12.97 -6.25
C GLN A 43 -6.28 -12.00 -7.33
N LEU A 44 -5.48 -11.00 -6.93
CA LEU A 44 -4.86 -10.05 -7.84
C LEU A 44 -4.00 -10.78 -8.89
N GLY A 45 -3.13 -11.71 -8.46
CA GLY A 45 -2.29 -12.48 -9.37
C GLY A 45 -3.06 -13.34 -10.38
N ARG A 46 -4.26 -13.81 -10.03
CA ARG A 46 -5.13 -14.58 -10.95
C ARG A 46 -5.87 -13.70 -11.96
N MET A 47 -5.98 -12.41 -11.69
CA MET A 47 -6.69 -11.44 -12.53
C MET A 47 -5.74 -10.60 -13.41
N MET A 48 -4.43 -10.72 -13.21
CA MET A 48 -3.45 -9.94 -13.95
C MET A 48 -2.94 -10.67 -15.19
N ILE A 49 -2.78 -9.91 -16.27
CA ILE A 49 -2.06 -10.32 -17.47
C ILE A 49 -0.92 -9.31 -17.68
N ALA A 50 0.31 -9.82 -17.80
CA ALA A 50 1.44 -8.99 -18.17
C ALA A 50 1.51 -8.88 -19.70
N LEU A 51 1.56 -7.65 -20.21
CA LEU A 51 1.68 -7.36 -21.63
C LEU A 51 2.84 -6.38 -21.81
N ASP A 52 3.73 -6.65 -22.76
CA ASP A 52 4.65 -5.63 -23.28
C ASP A 52 3.90 -4.61 -24.15
N PHE A 53 4.56 -3.51 -24.52
CA PHE A 53 3.94 -2.42 -25.26
C PHE A 53 3.37 -2.86 -26.62
N GLU A 54 4.08 -3.71 -27.37
CA GLU A 54 3.63 -4.16 -28.70
C GLU A 54 2.51 -5.20 -28.61
N THR A 55 2.54 -6.07 -27.61
CA THR A 55 1.48 -7.02 -27.33
C THR A 55 0.23 -6.30 -26.80
N ALA A 56 0.38 -5.27 -25.97
CA ALA A 56 -0.72 -4.47 -25.42
C ALA A 56 -1.58 -3.84 -26.52
N LYS A 57 -0.96 -3.26 -27.57
CA LYS A 57 -1.65 -2.71 -28.75
C LYS A 57 -2.63 -3.67 -29.43
N LYS A 58 -2.41 -4.99 -29.29
CA LYS A 58 -3.19 -6.04 -29.97
C LYS A 58 -4.15 -6.78 -29.05
N ARG A 59 -3.88 -6.81 -27.74
CA ARG A 59 -4.54 -7.71 -26.79
C ARG A 59 -5.36 -7.01 -25.71
N ILE A 60 -5.20 -5.70 -25.51
CA ILE A 60 -6.07 -4.94 -24.62
C ILE A 60 -7.47 -4.89 -25.26
N PRO A 61 -8.52 -5.36 -24.56
CA PRO A 61 -9.90 -5.24 -25.06
C PRO A 61 -10.33 -3.79 -25.28
N VAL A 62 -11.43 -3.60 -26.00
CA VAL A 62 -12.05 -2.27 -26.07
C VAL A 62 -12.81 -1.99 -24.78
N GLY A 63 -12.65 -0.80 -24.19
CA GLY A 63 -13.41 -0.39 -23.03
C GLY A 63 -12.81 0.75 -22.22
N ASP A 64 -13.48 1.09 -21.12
CA ASP A 64 -13.00 2.08 -20.17
C ASP A 64 -12.04 1.47 -19.15
N TYR A 65 -10.92 2.14 -18.94
CA TYR A 65 -9.84 1.71 -18.09
C TYR A 65 -9.58 2.69 -16.96
N PHE A 66 -9.21 2.14 -15.82
CA PHE A 66 -8.44 2.85 -14.81
C PHE A 66 -6.96 2.60 -15.05
N ILE A 67 -6.22 3.68 -15.26
CA ILE A 67 -4.83 3.65 -15.70
C ILE A 67 -4.02 4.32 -14.60
N SER A 68 -3.20 3.55 -13.89
CA SER A 68 -2.43 4.06 -12.76
C SER A 68 -0.93 4.02 -13.02
N ARG A 69 -0.22 4.98 -12.41
CA ARG A 69 1.24 5.01 -12.47
C ARG A 69 1.81 3.84 -11.67
N LYS A 70 2.61 2.99 -12.32
CA LYS A 70 3.29 1.87 -11.64
C LYS A 70 4.36 2.39 -10.69
N ILE A 71 4.21 2.10 -9.40
CA ILE A 71 5.29 2.20 -8.41
C ILE A 71 6.12 0.92 -8.48
N ASP A 72 7.44 1.04 -8.50
CA ASP A 72 8.35 -0.11 -8.42
C ASP A 72 8.84 -0.28 -6.98
N GLY A 73 8.05 -1.00 -6.18
CA GLY A 73 8.24 -1.14 -4.75
C GLY A 73 8.15 -2.58 -4.25
N GLU A 74 7.92 -2.72 -2.94
CA GLU A 74 7.55 -3.99 -2.29
C GLU A 74 6.06 -3.99 -1.96
N PHE A 75 5.29 -4.84 -2.65
CA PHE A 75 3.87 -5.02 -2.39
C PHE A 75 3.63 -5.39 -0.92
N THR A 76 2.74 -4.66 -0.27
CA THR A 76 2.34 -4.93 1.11
C THR A 76 0.93 -4.44 1.37
N CYS A 77 0.27 -4.99 2.39
CA CYS A 77 -1.02 -4.51 2.83
C CYS A 77 -0.84 -3.63 4.06
N LEU A 78 -1.34 -2.40 4.03
CA LEU A 78 -1.51 -1.57 5.20
C LEU A 78 -2.76 -2.04 5.96
N VAL A 79 -2.57 -2.29 7.26
CA VAL A 79 -3.62 -2.70 8.19
C VAL A 79 -3.83 -1.56 9.16
N TYR A 80 -5.09 -1.20 9.37
CA TYR A 80 -5.47 -0.14 10.29
C TYR A 80 -6.59 -0.60 11.21
N ARG A 81 -6.49 -0.23 12.49
CA ARG A 81 -7.61 -0.21 13.44
C ARG A 81 -7.56 1.09 14.23
N GLY A 82 -8.70 1.74 14.40
CA GLY A 82 -8.77 2.99 15.15
C GLY A 82 -10.13 3.34 15.70
N ASN A 83 -10.13 4.34 16.57
CA ASN A 83 -11.28 5.06 17.08
C ASN A 83 -10.87 6.53 17.29
N LYS A 84 -11.77 7.36 17.81
CA LYS A 84 -11.52 8.81 18.04
C LYS A 84 -10.33 9.16 18.96
N ARG A 85 -9.77 8.20 19.71
CA ARG A 85 -8.70 8.42 20.70
C ARG A 85 -7.42 7.67 20.39
N THR A 86 -7.53 6.50 19.78
CA THR A 86 -6.40 5.59 19.57
C THR A 86 -6.48 4.99 18.18
N ALA A 87 -5.36 4.96 17.48
CA ALA A 87 -5.23 4.35 16.17
C ALA A 87 -3.90 3.58 16.07
N GLU A 88 -3.93 2.47 15.35
CA GLU A 88 -2.76 1.66 15.04
C GLU A 88 -2.76 1.33 13.55
N ALA A 89 -1.62 1.59 12.91
CA ALA A 89 -1.36 1.17 11.54
C ALA A 89 0.01 0.48 11.43
N PHE A 90 0.07 -0.56 10.61
CA PHE A 90 1.28 -1.28 10.24
C PHE A 90 1.11 -1.92 8.86
N THR A 91 2.18 -2.50 8.32
CA THR A 91 2.12 -3.24 7.05
C THR A 91 2.45 -4.71 7.25
N VAL A 92 1.80 -5.56 6.47
CA VAL A 92 2.12 -6.99 6.37
C VAL A 92 2.21 -7.38 4.89
N ASN A 93 3.31 -7.99 4.49
CA ASN A 93 3.41 -8.55 3.13
C ASN A 93 2.85 -9.99 3.09
N PRO A 94 2.45 -10.52 1.92
CA PRO A 94 1.90 -11.88 1.81
C PRO A 94 2.85 -13.00 2.30
N GLY A 95 4.15 -12.73 2.34
CA GLY A 95 5.17 -13.61 2.92
C GLY A 95 5.17 -13.64 4.46
N GLY A 96 4.39 -12.76 5.11
CA GLY A 96 4.26 -12.69 6.56
C GLY A 96 5.30 -11.83 7.25
N THR A 97 6.00 -10.95 6.53
CA THR A 97 6.82 -9.92 7.18
C THR A 97 5.94 -8.76 7.60
N VAL A 98 5.89 -8.48 8.90
CA VAL A 98 5.21 -7.34 9.49
C VAL A 98 6.21 -6.22 9.72
N ARG A 99 5.83 -4.98 9.38
CA ARG A 99 6.62 -3.78 9.66
C ARG A 99 5.75 -2.70 10.27
N ALA A 100 6.27 -2.03 11.29
CA ALA A 100 5.53 -1.04 12.06
C ALA A 100 6.39 0.22 12.31
N SER A 101 5.70 1.31 12.63
CA SER A 101 6.30 2.57 13.12
C SER A 101 7.16 3.36 12.11
N ALA A 102 7.19 2.99 10.83
CA ALA A 102 7.69 3.92 9.80
C ALA A 102 6.79 5.17 9.72
N PRO A 103 7.30 6.35 9.31
CA PRO A 103 6.52 7.58 9.30
C PRO A 103 5.23 7.52 8.51
N PHE A 104 5.22 6.85 7.34
CA PHE A 104 3.99 6.69 6.55
C PHE A 104 2.89 5.90 7.29
N HIS A 105 3.23 5.05 8.27
CA HIS A 105 2.20 4.39 9.10
C HIS A 105 1.53 5.38 10.06
N ARG A 106 2.29 6.33 10.62
CA ARG A 106 1.73 7.37 11.50
C ARG A 106 0.80 8.28 10.71
N GLU A 107 1.28 8.74 9.56
CA GLU A 107 0.50 9.56 8.63
C GLU A 107 -0.79 8.83 8.18
N ALA A 108 -0.69 7.54 7.85
CA ALA A 108 -1.88 6.76 7.50
C ALA A 108 -2.86 6.62 8.68
N ALA A 109 -2.36 6.40 9.89
CA ALA A 109 -3.20 6.27 11.08
C ALA A 109 -3.93 7.58 11.40
N GLU A 110 -3.25 8.72 11.26
CA GLU A 110 -3.80 10.06 11.45
C GLU A 110 -4.90 10.37 10.42
N LEU A 111 -4.63 10.15 9.13
CA LEU A 111 -5.59 10.39 8.04
C LEU A 111 -6.84 9.51 8.17
N LEU A 112 -6.66 8.21 8.42
CA LEU A 112 -7.78 7.29 8.61
C LEU A 112 -8.60 7.62 9.87
N GLN A 113 -7.93 8.01 10.97
CA GLN A 113 -8.61 8.43 12.19
C GLN A 113 -9.41 9.72 11.97
N ALA A 114 -8.85 10.70 11.29
CA ALA A 114 -9.52 11.96 10.94
C ALA A 114 -10.74 11.71 10.04
N ALA A 115 -10.65 10.76 9.11
CA ALA A 115 -11.76 10.31 8.27
C ALA A 115 -12.82 9.48 9.02
N GLY A 116 -12.62 9.19 10.31
CA GLY A 116 -13.56 8.42 11.13
C GLY A 116 -13.58 6.92 10.83
N VAL A 117 -12.60 6.42 10.07
CA VAL A 117 -12.45 5.00 9.76
C VAL A 117 -12.12 4.24 11.05
N LYS A 118 -12.72 3.06 11.23
CA LYS A 118 -12.48 2.16 12.36
C LYS A 118 -11.55 1.02 11.99
N SER A 119 -11.61 0.57 10.74
CA SER A 119 -10.73 -0.46 10.22
C SER A 119 -10.51 -0.38 8.73
N ALA A 120 -9.30 -0.74 8.29
CA ALA A 120 -9.00 -0.85 6.88
C ALA A 120 -7.99 -1.95 6.59
N LEU A 121 -8.14 -2.56 5.41
CA LEU A 121 -7.11 -3.36 4.76
C LEU A 121 -6.87 -2.78 3.36
N ILE A 122 -5.69 -2.20 3.16
CA ILE A 122 -5.36 -1.40 1.98
C ILE A 122 -4.17 -2.04 1.27
N GLY A 123 -4.31 -2.33 -0.02
CA GLY A 123 -3.24 -2.88 -0.85
C GLY A 123 -2.42 -1.76 -1.50
N GLY A 124 -1.10 -1.87 -1.45
CA GLY A 124 -0.24 -0.87 -2.05
C GLY A 124 1.21 -1.32 -2.20
N GLU A 125 2.03 -0.39 -2.66
CA GLU A 125 3.47 -0.58 -2.83
C GLU A 125 4.20 0.29 -1.81
N ARG A 126 5.02 -0.34 -0.96
CA ARG A 126 6.01 0.42 -0.19
C ARG A 126 7.17 0.76 -1.11
N TYR A 127 7.63 2.00 -1.10
CA TYR A 127 8.74 2.47 -1.92
C TYR A 127 9.65 3.44 -1.14
N VAL A 128 10.74 3.87 -1.76
CA VAL A 128 11.62 4.92 -1.23
C VAL A 128 11.31 6.21 -1.97
N ASN A 129 10.88 7.25 -1.26
CA ASN A 129 10.76 8.58 -1.83
C ASN A 129 12.16 9.18 -2.01
N ARG A 130 12.63 9.19 -3.26
CA ARG A 130 14.00 9.58 -3.57
C ARG A 130 14.14 11.11 -3.57
N PRO A 131 15.13 11.68 -2.87
CA PRO A 131 15.35 13.13 -2.86
C PRO A 131 15.65 13.72 -4.25
N ASP A 132 16.21 12.90 -5.14
CA ASP A 132 16.55 13.30 -6.52
C ASP A 132 15.34 13.34 -7.48
N GLY A 133 14.13 13.04 -6.97
CA GLY A 133 12.90 13.01 -7.77
C GLY A 133 12.85 11.88 -8.80
N LYS A 134 13.86 11.01 -8.85
CA LYS A 134 13.89 9.90 -9.79
C LYS A 134 12.92 8.82 -9.36
N ARG A 135 12.52 8.00 -10.34
CA ARG A 135 11.68 6.82 -10.11
C ARG A 135 12.35 5.90 -9.07
N PRO A 136 11.61 5.46 -8.03
CA PRO A 136 12.12 4.46 -7.10
C PRO A 136 12.19 3.09 -7.76
N TRP A 137 13.15 2.28 -7.30
CA TRP A 137 13.27 0.88 -7.69
C TRP A 137 13.01 -0.04 -6.50
N VAL A 138 12.57 -1.26 -6.78
CA VAL A 138 12.34 -2.26 -5.73
C VAL A 138 13.59 -2.51 -4.86
N HIS A 139 14.79 -2.44 -5.44
CA HIS A 139 16.03 -2.65 -4.68
C HIS A 139 16.30 -1.54 -3.65
N ASP A 140 15.85 -0.31 -3.91
CA ASP A 140 15.98 0.80 -2.96
C ASP A 140 15.18 0.50 -1.69
N VAL A 141 13.90 0.15 -1.85
CA VAL A 141 13.02 -0.16 -0.70
C VAL A 141 13.43 -1.45 -0.01
N VAL A 142 13.89 -2.47 -0.73
CA VAL A 142 14.36 -3.73 -0.10
C VAL A 142 15.56 -3.47 0.80
N ARG A 143 16.51 -2.62 0.36
CA ARG A 143 17.68 -2.23 1.16
C ARG A 143 17.24 -1.51 2.44
N VAL A 144 16.49 -0.41 2.29
CA VAL A 144 16.04 0.43 3.42
C VAL A 144 15.15 -0.35 4.38
N ALA A 145 14.19 -1.13 3.88
CA ALA A 145 13.22 -1.82 4.72
C ALA A 145 13.79 -3.02 5.49
N ARG A 146 14.99 -3.51 5.13
CA ARG A 146 15.67 -4.63 5.81
C ARG A 146 16.80 -4.17 6.71
N LYS A 147 17.59 -3.18 6.29
CA LYS A 147 18.76 -2.68 6.99
C LYS A 147 18.92 -1.18 6.69
N PRO A 148 18.08 -0.32 7.28
CA PRO A 148 18.24 1.12 7.12
C PRO A 148 19.59 1.55 7.72
N GLU A 149 20.27 2.48 7.05
CA GLU A 149 21.56 3.00 7.51
C GLU A 149 21.40 4.06 8.61
N ASP A 150 20.39 4.91 8.46
CA ASP A 150 20.08 6.00 9.38
C ASP A 150 18.56 6.33 9.36
N GLN A 151 18.18 7.29 10.20
CA GLN A 151 16.79 7.68 10.37
C GLN A 151 16.23 8.33 9.10
N ALA A 152 17.06 9.05 8.34
CA ALA A 152 16.65 9.65 7.07
C ALA A 152 16.26 8.57 6.05
N ALA A 153 16.96 7.43 6.03
CA ALA A 153 16.58 6.29 5.20
C ALA A 153 15.19 5.75 5.61
N VAL A 154 14.91 5.58 6.89
CA VAL A 154 13.56 5.18 7.36
C VAL A 154 12.51 6.23 6.99
N ASP A 155 12.86 7.50 7.10
CA ASP A 155 11.95 8.61 6.82
C ASP A 155 11.64 8.79 5.33
N SER A 156 12.50 8.25 4.46
CA SER A 156 12.26 8.16 3.02
C SER A 156 11.22 7.12 2.63
N LEU A 157 10.82 6.20 3.53
CA LEU A 157 9.83 5.18 3.19
C LEU A 157 8.45 5.79 2.97
N GLY A 158 7.87 5.50 1.81
CA GLY A 158 6.50 5.85 1.45
C GLY A 158 5.64 4.64 1.10
N PHE A 159 4.34 4.87 0.96
CA PHE A 159 3.34 3.86 0.59
C PHE A 159 2.34 4.42 -0.42
N GLY A 160 2.36 3.89 -1.63
CA GLY A 160 1.39 4.24 -2.67
C GLY A 160 0.24 3.26 -2.66
N ILE A 161 -0.98 3.76 -2.45
CA ILE A 161 -2.21 2.98 -2.36
C ILE A 161 -2.68 2.59 -3.75
N LEU A 162 -2.71 1.29 -4.03
CA LEU A 162 -3.18 0.75 -5.30
C LEU A 162 -4.66 0.37 -5.27
N ASN A 163 -5.18 -0.04 -4.11
CA ASN A 163 -6.59 -0.39 -3.93
C ASN A 163 -6.95 -0.44 -2.43
N ILE A 164 -8.22 -0.22 -2.10
CA ILE A 164 -8.78 -0.52 -0.78
C ILE A 164 -9.49 -1.88 -0.88
N TYR A 165 -9.11 -2.83 -0.02
CA TYR A 165 -9.75 -4.16 -0.01
C TYR A 165 -10.90 -4.23 0.99
N ASP A 166 -10.73 -3.65 2.17
CA ASP A 166 -11.76 -3.54 3.20
C ASP A 166 -11.72 -2.15 3.83
N LEU A 167 -12.89 -1.55 4.00
CA LEU A 167 -13.06 -0.31 4.75
C LEU A 167 -14.27 -0.44 5.66
N ASP A 168 -14.05 -0.44 6.98
CA ASP A 168 -15.08 -0.64 8.00
C ASP A 168 -15.95 -1.90 7.79
N GLY A 169 -15.34 -2.99 7.31
CA GLY A 169 -16.03 -4.25 7.01
C GLY A 169 -16.73 -4.30 5.66
N VAL A 170 -16.63 -3.23 4.85
CA VAL A 170 -17.12 -3.22 3.47
C VAL A 170 -16.01 -3.69 2.53
N ASP A 171 -16.22 -4.81 1.85
CA ASP A 171 -15.30 -5.31 0.81
C ASP A 171 -15.38 -4.41 -0.44
N LEU A 172 -14.25 -3.78 -0.77
CA LEU A 172 -14.06 -2.91 -1.93
C LEU A 172 -13.13 -3.52 -2.98
N SER A 173 -12.64 -4.75 -2.78
CA SER A 173 -11.62 -5.37 -3.63
C SER A 173 -11.96 -5.43 -5.12
N MET A 174 -13.25 -5.61 -5.46
CA MET A 174 -13.76 -5.67 -6.83
C MET A 174 -14.46 -4.37 -7.27
N ARG A 175 -14.43 -3.32 -6.44
CA ARG A 175 -15.08 -2.02 -6.65
C ARG A 175 -14.01 -0.94 -6.84
N TYR A 176 -13.14 -1.15 -7.83
CA TYR A 176 -11.92 -0.35 -8.00
C TYR A 176 -12.18 1.17 -8.08
N ALA A 177 -13.18 1.58 -8.86
CA ALA A 177 -13.57 2.99 -9.00
C ALA A 177 -13.82 3.64 -7.64
N GLU A 178 -14.71 3.05 -6.86
CA GLU A 178 -15.07 3.53 -5.52
C GLU A 178 -13.89 3.44 -4.54
N ALA A 179 -13.09 2.38 -4.63
CA ALA A 179 -11.93 2.20 -3.77
C ALA A 179 -10.88 3.31 -3.97
N ILE A 180 -10.62 3.70 -5.22
CA ILE A 180 -9.68 4.78 -5.54
C ILE A 180 -10.27 6.15 -5.23
N GLU A 181 -11.56 6.39 -5.46
CA GLU A 181 -12.21 7.63 -5.02
C GLU A 181 -12.10 7.81 -3.50
N LYS A 182 -12.36 6.76 -2.73
CA LYS A 182 -12.20 6.77 -1.27
C LYS A 182 -10.74 6.95 -0.87
N ALA A 183 -9.80 6.27 -1.55
CA ALA A 183 -8.38 6.44 -1.27
C ALA A 183 -7.94 7.89 -1.50
N ARG A 184 -8.35 8.51 -2.60
CA ARG A 184 -8.05 9.91 -2.89
C ARG A 184 -8.70 10.87 -1.90
N ALA A 185 -9.94 10.62 -1.49
CA ALA A 185 -10.63 11.44 -0.50
C ALA A 185 -9.96 11.40 0.89
N ILE A 186 -9.40 10.25 1.29
CA ILE A 186 -8.77 10.08 2.61
C ILE A 186 -7.30 10.51 2.59
N PHE A 187 -6.55 10.14 1.56
CA PHE A 187 -5.09 10.25 1.54
C PHE A 187 -4.56 11.32 0.58
N GLY A 188 -5.38 11.82 -0.35
CA GLY A 188 -4.92 12.72 -1.40
C GLY A 188 -3.91 12.07 -2.35
N ASP A 189 -3.19 12.91 -3.10
CA ASP A 189 -2.24 12.52 -4.15
C ASP A 189 -0.76 12.76 -3.74
N GLU A 190 -0.53 13.27 -2.53
CA GLU A 190 0.78 13.70 -2.03
C GLU A 190 1.05 13.15 -0.63
N GLY A 191 2.29 13.33 -0.13
CA GLY A 191 2.70 12.85 1.19
C GLY A 191 3.36 11.47 1.15
N ARG A 192 3.65 10.93 2.33
CA ARG A 192 4.33 9.63 2.48
C ARG A 192 3.37 8.49 2.26
N VAL A 193 2.07 8.69 2.47
CA VAL A 193 1.02 7.75 2.10
C VAL A 193 0.01 8.47 1.23
N HIS A 194 -0.23 7.95 0.02
CA HIS A 194 -1.07 8.64 -0.96
C HIS A 194 -1.79 7.65 -1.86
N SER A 195 -2.90 8.09 -2.47
CA SER A 195 -3.50 7.40 -3.60
C SER A 195 -2.58 7.52 -4.81
N VAL A 196 -2.32 6.41 -5.52
CA VAL A 196 -1.52 6.50 -6.76
C VAL A 196 -2.25 7.32 -7.81
N GLU A 197 -1.49 8.10 -8.60
CA GLU A 197 -2.02 8.82 -9.75
C GLU A 197 -2.74 7.82 -10.66
N THR A 198 -4.06 8.03 -10.81
CA THR A 198 -4.95 7.19 -11.60
C THR A 198 -5.80 8.08 -12.48
N VAL A 199 -5.82 7.77 -13.78
CA VAL A 199 -6.69 8.44 -14.75
C VAL A 199 -7.68 7.44 -15.34
N THR A 200 -8.83 7.94 -15.77
CA THR A 200 -9.83 7.16 -16.51
C THR A 200 -9.75 7.48 -17.99
N GLY A 201 -9.90 6.47 -18.84
CA GLY A 201 -9.99 6.66 -20.29
C GLY A 201 -10.02 5.34 -21.05
N ASP A 202 -10.06 5.44 -22.37
CA ASP A 202 -10.06 4.32 -23.30
C ASP A 202 -8.64 3.76 -23.55
N GLU A 203 -8.51 2.88 -24.53
CA GLU A 203 -7.23 2.29 -24.94
C GLU A 203 -6.22 3.34 -25.40
N LEU A 204 -6.66 4.44 -26.02
CA LEU A 204 -5.76 5.52 -26.43
C LEU A 204 -5.17 6.23 -25.22
N ALA A 205 -5.96 6.41 -24.16
CA ALA A 205 -5.49 6.96 -22.90
C ALA A 205 -4.38 6.10 -22.28
N ILE A 206 -4.44 4.76 -22.41
CA ILE A 206 -3.39 3.85 -21.90
C ILE A 206 -2.04 4.20 -22.52
N PHE A 207 -1.97 4.27 -23.85
CA PHE A 207 -0.72 4.54 -24.56
C PHE A 207 -0.22 5.97 -24.36
N LYS A 208 -1.14 6.93 -24.25
CA LYS A 208 -0.81 8.31 -23.89
C LYS A 208 -0.14 8.39 -22.51
N GLN A 209 -0.67 7.68 -21.50
CA GLN A 209 -0.06 7.69 -20.17
C GLN A 209 1.24 6.89 -20.11
N TYR A 210 1.35 5.80 -20.85
CA TYR A 210 2.60 5.06 -20.97
C TYR A 210 3.75 5.98 -21.43
N ALA A 211 3.53 6.73 -22.52
CA ALA A 211 4.52 7.68 -23.04
C ALA A 211 4.84 8.83 -22.06
N ARG A 212 3.91 9.21 -21.18
CA ARG A 212 4.16 10.26 -20.18
C ARG A 212 4.95 9.77 -18.97
N TRP A 213 4.75 8.53 -18.55
CA TRP A 213 5.32 8.00 -17.30
C TRP A 213 6.56 7.14 -17.48
N VAL A 214 6.78 6.63 -18.69
CA VAL A 214 7.86 5.69 -19.01
C VAL A 214 8.89 6.30 -19.95
N ASP A 215 8.44 6.97 -21.01
CA ASP A 215 9.31 7.64 -21.98
C ASP A 215 9.78 9.02 -21.47
#